data_AF-A0AAD1YY34-F1
#
_entry.id   AF-A0AAD1YY34-F1
#
_cell.length_a   1.000
_cell.length_b   1.000
_cell.length_c   1.000
_cell.angle_alpha   90.00
_cell.angle_beta   90.00
_cell.angle_gamma   90.00
#
_symmetry.space_group_name_H-M   'P 1'
#
loop_
_entity.id
_entity.type
_entity.pdbx_description
1 polymer ?
#
loop_
_entity_poly.entity_id
_entity_poly.type
_entity_poly.pdbx_seq_one_letter_code
_entity_poly.pdbx_strand_id
1 'polypeptide(L)'
;MKFPSEQEQLRARQISAQQIYKIEELWKTNPDATLEELEKPGVDDEPQSVALKYEDAYQYQNVFAPLIKLEADYDKMMKESQSKDNSHRFDDASRLTPTEVRQSIL
;
A
#
# COMPACT_ATOMS: atom_id res chain seq x y z
N MET A 1 16.48 -14.40 32.95
CA MET A 1 15.12 -13.96 32.60
C MET A 1 14.31 -13.86 33.88
N LYS A 2 13.83 -12.66 34.22
CA LYS A 2 12.92 -12.46 35.34
C LYS A 2 11.51 -12.50 34.76
N PHE A 3 10.64 -13.36 35.27
CA PHE A 3 9.25 -13.38 34.84
C PHE A 3 8.56 -12.10 35.32
N PRO A 4 7.79 -11.42 34.46
CA PRO A 4 7.01 -10.27 34.87
C PRO A 4 6.01 -10.69 35.96
N SER A 5 5.86 -9.84 36.96
CA SER A 5 4.88 -10.00 38.02
C SER A 5 3.45 -9.96 37.45
N GLU A 6 2.49 -10.50 38.19
CA GLU A 6 1.09 -10.53 37.77
C GLU A 6 0.54 -9.11 37.48
N GLN A 7 0.98 -8.11 38.26
CA GLN A 7 0.62 -6.71 38.02
C GLN A 7 1.19 -6.16 36.70
N GLU A 8 2.40 -6.58 36.32
CA GLU A 8 3.01 -6.19 35.04
C GLU A 8 2.33 -6.90 33.87
N GLN A 9 1.93 -8.17 34.03
CA GLN A 9 1.18 -8.91 33.02
C GLN A 9 -0.23 -8.34 32.79
N LEU A 10 -0.92 -7.92 33.86
CA LEU A 10 -2.24 -7.28 33.77
C LEU A 10 -2.20 -5.89 33.12
N ARG A 11 -1.08 -5.18 33.23
CA ARG A 11 -0.86 -3.87 32.56
C ARG A 11 -0.37 -4.01 31.13
N ALA A 12 0.15 -5.17 30.74
CA ALA A 12 0.56 -5.44 29.38
C ALA A 12 -0.66 -5.50 28.45
N ARG A 13 -0.46 -5.11 27.19
CA ARG A 13 -1.48 -5.29 26.15
C ARG A 13 -1.82 -6.77 26.05
N GLN A 14 -3.10 -7.09 26.16
CA GLN A 14 -3.59 -8.46 26.00
C GLN A 14 -3.60 -8.78 24.50
N ILE A 15 -2.73 -9.68 24.07
CA ILE A 15 -2.59 -10.08 22.67
C ILE A 15 -3.13 -11.51 22.54
N SER A 16 -4.09 -11.71 21.63
CA SER A 16 -4.63 -13.04 21.32
C SER A 16 -3.68 -13.84 20.43
N ALA A 17 -3.79 -15.18 20.46
CA ALA A 17 -2.99 -16.06 19.60
C ALA A 17 -3.17 -15.77 18.10
N GLN A 18 -4.36 -15.34 17.68
CA GLN A 18 -4.64 -14.94 16.30
C GLN A 18 -3.87 -13.67 15.91
N GLN A 19 -3.79 -12.66 16.80
CA GLN A 19 -3.01 -11.45 16.55
C GLN A 19 -1.50 -11.74 16.46
N ILE A 20 -1.00 -12.71 17.23
CA ILE A 20 0.39 -13.18 17.14
C ILE A 20 0.66 -13.78 15.75
N TYR A 21 -0.19 -14.69 15.27
CA TYR A 21 -0.01 -15.30 13.95
C TYR A 21 0.01 -14.25 12.83
N LYS A 22 -0.95 -13.31 12.87
CA LYS A 22 -1.07 -12.25 11.86
C LYS A 22 0.13 -11.30 11.86
N ILE A 23 0.64 -10.89 13.02
CA ILE A 23 1.80 -9.97 13.08
C ILE A 23 3.09 -10.67 12.62
N GLU A 24 3.26 -11.96 12.96
CA GLU A 24 4.38 -12.77 12.50
C GLU A 24 4.38 -12.93 10.98
N GLU A 25 3.20 -13.04 10.36
CA GLU A 25 3.07 -13.08 8.91
C GLU A 25 3.40 -11.74 8.27
N LEU A 26 2.87 -10.64 8.83
CA LEU A 26 3.10 -9.28 8.34
C LEU A 26 4.58 -8.88 8.39
N TRP A 27 5.30 -9.29 9.45
CA TRP A 27 6.74 -9.05 9.60
C TRP A 27 7.62 -9.73 8.55
N LYS A 28 7.13 -10.76 7.85
CA LYS A 28 7.89 -11.38 6.74
C LYS A 28 8.08 -10.40 5.58
N THR A 29 7.10 -9.51 5.38
CA THR A 29 7.08 -8.56 4.27
C THR A 29 7.33 -7.12 4.72
N ASN A 30 6.97 -6.78 5.96
CA ASN A 30 7.14 -5.45 6.54
C ASN A 30 7.64 -5.56 8.00
N PRO A 31 8.96 -5.54 8.25
CA PRO A 31 9.54 -5.70 9.58
C PRO A 31 9.12 -4.63 10.61
N ASP A 32 8.71 -3.45 10.14
CA ASP A 32 8.32 -2.32 10.98
C ASP A 32 6.82 -2.31 11.32
N ALA A 33 6.08 -3.35 10.93
CA ALA A 33 4.65 -3.43 11.16
C ALA A 33 4.29 -3.46 12.65
N THR A 34 3.18 -2.82 13.02
CA THR A 34 2.76 -2.68 14.42
C THR A 34 1.44 -3.39 14.69
N LEU A 35 1.22 -3.82 15.93
CA LEU A 35 -0.03 -4.49 16.33
C LEU A 35 -1.27 -3.58 16.17
N GLU A 36 -1.08 -2.25 16.16
CA GLU A 36 -2.12 -1.25 15.89
C GLU A 36 -2.65 -1.32 14.46
N GLU A 37 -1.82 -1.76 13.51
CA GLU A 37 -2.25 -2.00 12.14
C GLU A 37 -3.18 -3.22 12.04
N LEU A 38 -3.00 -4.22 12.92
CA LEU A 38 -3.88 -5.39 13.03
C LEU A 38 -5.17 -5.11 13.81
N GLU A 39 -5.15 -4.16 14.73
CA GLU A 39 -6.33 -3.80 15.54
C GLU A 39 -7.31 -2.87 14.82
N LYS A 40 -6.95 -2.32 13.66
CA LYS A 40 -7.90 -1.62 12.80
C LYS A 40 -8.94 -2.63 12.30
N PRO A 41 -10.22 -2.51 12.71
CA PRO A 41 -11.27 -3.39 12.21
C PRO A 41 -11.33 -3.26 10.68
N GLY A 42 -11.13 -4.37 9.96
CA GLY A 42 -11.18 -4.41 8.50
C GLY A 42 -9.85 -4.34 7.74
N VAL A 43 -8.68 -4.42 8.42
CA VAL A 43 -7.39 -4.53 7.70
C VAL A 43 -7.10 -5.95 7.20
N ASP A 44 -7.76 -6.97 7.76
CA ASP A 44 -7.45 -8.38 7.48
C ASP A 44 -8.69 -9.25 7.26
N ASP A 45 -9.83 -8.61 6.94
CA ASP A 45 -10.97 -9.32 6.35
C ASP A 45 -10.96 -9.02 4.86
N GLU A 46 -10.95 -10.08 4.05
CA GLU A 46 -11.18 -9.99 2.61
C GLU A 46 -12.47 -9.19 2.38
N PRO A 47 -12.47 -8.19 1.46
CA PRO A 47 -13.62 -7.32 1.28
C PRO A 47 -14.86 -8.17 0.97
N GLN A 48 -15.95 -7.86 1.65
CA GLN A 48 -17.21 -8.56 1.45
C GLN A 48 -17.64 -8.50 -0.04
N SER A 49 -18.21 -9.60 -0.53
CA SER A 49 -18.68 -9.67 -1.91
C SER A 49 -19.83 -8.69 -2.17
N VAL A 50 -19.88 -8.14 -3.38
CA VAL A 50 -20.97 -7.26 -3.83
C VAL A 50 -22.30 -8.01 -3.84
N ALA A 51 -23.34 -7.39 -3.31
CA ALA A 51 -24.70 -7.93 -3.28
C ALA A 51 -25.63 -7.15 -4.24
N LEU A 52 -26.71 -7.77 -4.67
CA LEU A 52 -27.72 -7.11 -5.53
C LEU A 52 -28.57 -6.09 -4.75
N LYS A 53 -28.65 -6.22 -3.42
CA LYS A 53 -29.45 -5.38 -2.53
C LYS A 53 -28.70 -5.20 -1.21
N TYR A 54 -28.84 -4.02 -0.62
CA TYR A 54 -28.27 -3.65 0.66
C TYR A 54 -29.38 -3.26 1.63
N GLU A 55 -29.21 -3.62 2.90
CA GLU A 55 -30.13 -3.31 3.99
C GLU A 55 -30.17 -1.81 4.27
N ASP A 56 -29.00 -1.16 4.27
CA ASP A 56 -28.85 0.27 4.46
C ASP A 56 -27.57 0.83 3.79
N ALA A 57 -27.36 2.14 3.93
CA ALA A 57 -26.19 2.83 3.40
C ALA A 57 -24.88 2.43 4.11
N TYR A 58 -24.94 2.01 5.37
CA TYR A 58 -23.76 1.56 6.12
C TYR A 58 -23.26 0.23 5.58
N GLN A 59 -24.14 -0.71 5.29
CA GLN A 59 -23.78 -1.97 4.64
C GLN A 59 -23.15 -1.72 3.27
N TYR A 60 -23.72 -0.84 2.46
CA TYR A 60 -23.13 -0.45 1.17
C TYR A 60 -21.71 0.13 1.35
N GLN A 61 -21.53 1.04 2.32
CA GLN A 61 -20.23 1.63 2.61
C GLN A 61 -19.21 0.57 3.05
N ASN A 62 -19.59 -0.34 3.95
CA ASN A 62 -18.72 -1.40 4.45
C ASN A 62 -18.26 -2.36 3.35
N VAL A 63 -19.09 -2.58 2.32
CA VAL A 63 -18.74 -3.41 1.16
C VAL A 63 -17.89 -2.64 0.15
N PHE A 64 -18.29 -1.42 -0.24
CA PHE A 64 -17.63 -0.69 -1.34
C PHE A 64 -16.41 0.13 -0.92
N ALA A 65 -16.34 0.65 0.30
CA ALA A 65 -15.21 1.48 0.71
C ALA A 65 -13.85 0.75 0.65
N PRO A 66 -13.73 -0.51 1.10
CA PRO A 66 -12.50 -1.28 0.94
C PRO A 66 -12.14 -1.54 -0.53
N LEU A 67 -13.13 -1.85 -1.38
CA LEU A 67 -12.92 -2.10 -2.81
C LEU A 67 -12.41 -0.86 -3.54
N ILE A 68 -13.01 0.30 -3.26
CA ILE A 68 -12.58 1.58 -3.84
C ILE A 68 -11.16 1.92 -3.40
N LYS A 69 -10.82 1.66 -2.13
CA LYS A 69 -9.47 1.88 -1.62
C LYS A 69 -8.44 1.01 -2.34
N LEU A 70 -8.73 -0.28 -2.56
CA LEU A 70 -7.84 -1.17 -3.31
C LEU A 70 -7.60 -0.69 -4.74
N GLU A 71 -8.65 -0.25 -5.43
CA GLU A 71 -8.53 0.32 -6.78
C GLU A 71 -7.68 1.59 -6.77
N ALA A 72 -7.90 2.49 -5.81
CA ALA A 72 -7.14 3.73 -5.68
C ALA A 72 -5.66 3.47 -5.39
N ASP A 73 -5.36 2.52 -4.51
CA ASP A 73 -4.00 2.11 -4.18
C ASP A 73 -3.31 1.49 -5.42
N TYR A 74 -4.03 0.66 -6.19
CA TYR A 74 -3.54 0.07 -7.44
C TYR A 74 -3.25 1.12 -8.53
N ASP A 75 -4.19 2.04 -8.79
CA ASP A 75 -4.03 3.13 -9.75
C ASP A 75 -2.82 4.02 -9.38
N LYS A 76 -2.65 4.32 -8.09
CA LYS A 76 -1.50 5.07 -7.60
C LYS A 76 -0.19 4.35 -7.89
N MET A 77 -0.08 3.06 -7.53
CA MET A 77 1.12 2.27 -7.79
C MET A 77 1.45 2.20 -9.29
N MET A 78 0.43 2.01 -10.13
CA MET A 78 0.58 1.98 -11.58
C MET A 78 1.12 3.31 -12.12
N LYS A 79 0.56 4.45 -11.72
CA LYS A 79 1.01 5.78 -12.16
C LYS A 79 2.42 6.11 -11.68
N GLU A 80 2.74 5.78 -10.43
CA GLU A 80 4.08 5.98 -9.88
C GLU A 80 5.12 5.11 -10.61
N SER A 81 4.77 3.87 -11.00
CA SER A 81 5.67 2.97 -11.75
C SER A 81 6.02 3.46 -13.17
N GLN A 82 5.14 4.25 -13.79
CA GLN A 82 5.31 4.76 -15.16
C GLN A 82 6.09 6.09 -15.22
N SER A 83 6.47 6.68 -14.08
CA SER A 83 7.06 8.02 -14.02
C SER A 83 8.56 8.08 -14.40
N LYS A 84 9.14 7.01 -14.96
CA LYS A 84 10.55 6.97 -15.37
C LYS A 84 10.74 6.41 -16.78
N ASP A 85 10.37 7.17 -17.83
CA ASP A 85 11.01 6.94 -19.15
C ASP A 85 10.87 8.05 -20.20
N ASN A 86 10.06 9.10 -20.01
CA ASN A 86 9.81 10.07 -21.10
C ASN A 86 10.62 11.37 -21.03
N SER A 87 11.51 11.56 -20.05
CA SER A 87 12.27 12.81 -19.91
C SER A 87 13.54 12.89 -20.76
N HIS A 88 13.90 11.84 -21.52
CA HIS A 88 15.18 11.79 -22.25
C HIS A 88 15.10 12.20 -23.73
N ARG A 89 13.95 12.61 -24.27
CA ARG A 89 13.82 12.89 -25.72
C ARG A 89 13.93 14.36 -26.14
N PHE A 90 14.05 15.30 -25.20
CA PHE A 90 14.14 16.73 -25.55
C PHE A 90 15.55 17.35 -25.41
N ASP A 91 16.51 16.65 -24.79
CA ASP A 91 17.84 17.22 -24.54
C ASP A 91 18.87 16.96 -25.67
N ASP A 92 18.65 15.97 -26.53
CA ASP A 92 19.62 15.61 -27.58
C ASP A 92 19.52 16.48 -28.85
N ALA A 93 18.38 17.10 -29.13
CA ALA A 93 18.23 18.01 -30.27
C ALA A 93 18.97 19.36 -30.07
N SER A 94 19.28 19.70 -28.82
CA SER A 94 20.03 20.91 -28.44
C SER A 94 21.55 20.76 -28.48
N ARG A 95 22.08 19.55 -28.76
CA ARG A 95 23.52 19.26 -28.75
C ARG A 95 24.22 19.30 -30.11
N LEU A 96 23.47 19.46 -31.21
CA LEU A 96 24.09 19.60 -32.53
C LEU A 96 24.74 20.97 -32.68
N THR A 97 26.05 20.97 -32.94
CA THR A 97 26.79 22.21 -33.16
C THR A 97 26.50 22.75 -34.56
N PRO A 98 26.58 24.08 -34.80
CA PRO A 98 26.33 24.68 -36.12
C PRO A 98 27.19 24.11 -37.26
N THR A 99 28.29 23.43 -36.92
CA THR A 99 29.24 22.83 -37.85
C THR A 99 28.69 21.57 -38.53
N GLU A 100 27.84 20.79 -37.84
CA GLU A 100 27.34 19.49 -38.34
C GLU A 100 26.19 19.66 -39.35
N VAL A 101 25.45 20.79 -39.28
CA VAL A 101 24.38 21.12 -40.23
C VAL A 101 24.92 21.38 -41.65
N ARG A 102 26.18 21.83 -41.79
CA ARG A 102 26.77 22.17 -43.10
C ARG A 102 27.24 20.96 -43.92
N GLN A 103 27.41 19.78 -43.34
CA GLN A 103 27.78 18.57 -44.11
C GLN A 103 26.57 17.80 -44.66
N SER A 104 25.34 18.23 -44.37
CA SER A 104 24.13 17.54 -44.85
C SER A 104 23.46 18.22 -46.06
N ILE A 105 24.07 19.28 -46.63
CA ILE A 105 23.51 20.05 -47.77
C ILE A 105 24.52 20.17 -48.94
N LEU A 106 25.58 19.34 -48.96
CA LEU A 106 26.41 19.08 -50.14
C LEU A 106 26.58 17.57 -50.28
#